data_AF-A0A381ZXL5-F1
#
_entry.id   AF-A0A381ZXL5-F1
#
_cell.length_a   1.000
_cell.length_b   1.000
_cell.length_c   1.000
_cell.angle_alpha   90.00
_cell.angle_beta   90.00
_cell.angle_gamma   90.00
#
_symmetry.space_group_name_H-M   'P 1'
#
loop_
_entity.id
_entity.type
_entity.pdbx_description
1 polymer ?
#
loop_
_entity_poly.entity_id
_entity_poly.type
_entity_poly.pdbx_seq_one_letter_code
_entity_poly.pdbx_strand_id
1 'polypeptide(L)'
;MVRAAIFSAMAIGLGFMFILVPNLEFISVTVFLSGLTLGIPYGVMVGGTTMLIYSAMNPLGSGLVYPTLLAGQIIAMALIGMIGSFSFRILRNAKSWLLIGVAGLAGFFCGLLYDVITTVTYPLSAGYSWEETLAYGISGILFTLMHLVSNSIIFALVVPGYLRRTSTT
;
A
#
# COMPACT_ATOMS: atom_id res chain seq x y z
N MET A 1 19.75 6.01 -3.08
CA MET A 1 18.84 6.75 -3.99
C MET A 1 18.42 5.93 -5.21
N VAL A 2 19.33 5.39 -6.04
CA VAL A 2 18.95 4.62 -7.24
C VAL A 2 17.96 3.48 -6.94
N ARG A 3 18.23 2.66 -5.92
CA ARG A 3 17.31 1.56 -5.51
C ARG A 3 15.90 2.05 -5.16
N ALA A 4 15.78 3.23 -4.52
CA ALA A 4 14.48 3.81 -4.16
C ALA A 4 13.70 4.22 -5.43
N ALA A 5 14.37 4.83 -6.42
CA ALA A 5 13.76 5.15 -7.70
C ALA A 5 13.27 3.89 -8.44
N ILE A 6 14.04 2.80 -8.40
CA ILE A 6 13.64 1.50 -8.98
C ILE A 6 12.38 0.96 -8.28
N PHE A 7 12.32 1.00 -6.94
CA PHE A 7 11.12 0.57 -6.21
C PHE A 7 9.90 1.41 -6.57
N SER A 8 10.06 2.73 -6.68
CA SER A 8 8.96 3.62 -7.05
C SER A 8 8.49 3.36 -8.48
N ALA A 9 9.41 3.25 -9.46
CA ALA A 9 9.06 2.92 -10.84
C ALA A 9 8.37 1.56 -10.96
N MET A 10 8.84 0.55 -10.23
CA MET A 10 8.23 -0.78 -10.20
C MET A 10 6.82 -0.73 -9.59
N ALA A 11 6.64 -0.01 -8.48
CA ALA A 11 5.34 0.14 -7.84
C ALA A 11 4.34 0.85 -8.78
N ILE A 12 4.73 1.95 -9.41
CA ILE A 12 3.91 2.67 -10.39
C ILE A 12 3.55 1.76 -11.56
N GLY A 13 4.53 1.04 -12.12
CA GLY A 13 4.33 0.13 -13.24
C GLY A 13 3.36 -1.01 -12.91
N LEU A 14 3.50 -1.64 -11.73
CA LEU A 14 2.58 -2.66 -11.25
C LEU A 14 1.19 -2.08 -10.98
N GLY A 15 1.10 -0.88 -10.43
CA GLY A 15 -0.17 -0.16 -10.25
C GLY A 15 -0.93 -0.02 -11.57
N PHE A 16 -0.27 0.51 -12.60
CA PHE A 16 -0.91 0.66 -13.92
C PHE A 16 -1.18 -0.67 -14.63
N MET A 17 -0.34 -1.68 -14.43
CA MET A 17 -0.55 -3.02 -14.99
C MET A 17 -1.85 -3.66 -14.48
N PHE A 18 -2.17 -3.46 -13.21
CA PHE A 18 -3.33 -4.10 -12.56
C PHE A 18 -4.51 -3.15 -12.34
N ILE A 19 -4.49 -1.95 -12.94
CA ILE A 19 -5.51 -0.92 -12.72
C ILE A 19 -6.95 -1.37 -13.04
N LEU A 20 -7.13 -2.30 -13.97
CA LEU A 20 -8.45 -2.85 -14.37
C LEU A 20 -8.84 -4.12 -13.61
N VAL A 21 -7.96 -4.64 -12.74
CA VAL A 21 -8.24 -5.84 -11.95
C VAL A 21 -8.62 -5.40 -10.54
N PRO A 22 -9.91 -5.45 -10.18
CA PRO A 22 -10.35 -4.95 -8.87
C PRO A 22 -9.73 -5.77 -7.73
N ASN A 23 -9.50 -5.10 -6.60
CA ASN A 23 -8.96 -5.68 -5.36
C ASN A 23 -7.53 -6.25 -5.45
N LEU A 24 -6.86 -6.15 -6.59
CA LEU A 24 -5.53 -6.72 -6.79
C LEU A 24 -4.50 -5.59 -6.93
N GLU A 25 -3.77 -5.36 -5.85
CA GLU A 25 -3.00 -4.13 -5.63
C GLU A 25 -1.56 -4.48 -5.20
N PHE A 26 -0.57 -4.08 -6.01
CA PHE A 26 0.84 -4.43 -5.82
C PHE A 26 1.74 -3.23 -5.46
N ILE A 27 1.21 -2.01 -5.45
CA ILE A 27 1.91 -0.81 -4.98
C ILE A 27 2.26 -0.97 -3.49
N SER A 28 1.31 -1.33 -2.62
CA SER A 28 1.53 -1.37 -1.17
C SER A 28 2.60 -2.38 -0.77
N VAL A 29 2.60 -3.60 -1.34
CA VAL A 29 3.65 -4.59 -1.07
C VAL A 29 5.01 -4.12 -1.58
N THR A 30 5.05 -3.45 -2.72
CA THR A 30 6.32 -2.92 -3.29
C THR A 30 6.87 -1.79 -2.44
N VAL A 31 6.02 -0.87 -2.00
CA VAL A 31 6.37 0.24 -1.10
C VAL A 31 6.81 -0.31 0.26
N PHE A 32 6.10 -1.28 0.82
CA PHE A 32 6.49 -1.97 2.04
C PHE A 32 7.89 -2.61 1.92
N LEU A 33 8.14 -3.35 0.83
CA LEU A 33 9.45 -3.96 0.56
C LEU A 33 10.57 -2.92 0.42
N SER A 34 10.26 -1.76 -0.15
CA SER A 34 11.23 -0.65 -0.24
C SER A 34 11.66 -0.17 1.15
N GLY A 35 10.72 -0.01 2.08
CA GLY A 35 11.02 0.34 3.46
C GLY A 35 11.71 -0.78 4.22
N LEU A 36 11.29 -2.02 4.00
CA LEU A 36 11.93 -3.22 4.55
C LEU A 36 13.40 -3.30 4.16
N THR A 37 13.74 -2.90 2.93
CA THR A 37 15.09 -3.05 2.35
C THR A 37 15.97 -1.84 2.58
N LEU A 38 15.42 -0.63 2.48
CA LEU A 38 16.17 0.62 2.45
C LEU A 38 16.04 1.44 3.75
N GLY A 39 15.15 1.05 4.66
CA GLY A 39 14.90 1.77 5.91
C GLY A 39 13.94 2.94 5.76
N ILE A 40 13.67 3.61 6.89
CA ILE A 40 12.53 4.53 7.05
C ILE A 40 12.55 5.70 6.04
N PRO A 41 13.65 6.47 5.90
CA PRO A 41 13.64 7.65 5.04
C PRO A 41 13.29 7.30 3.59
N TYR A 42 13.87 6.21 3.08
CA TYR A 42 13.63 5.78 1.71
C TYR A 42 12.27 5.11 1.55
N GLY A 43 11.78 4.32 2.52
CA GLY A 43 10.43 3.75 2.48
C GLY A 43 9.35 4.83 2.41
N VAL A 44 9.46 5.86 3.24
CA VAL A 44 8.56 7.02 3.24
C VAL A 44 8.62 7.77 1.90
N MET A 45 9.82 8.07 1.40
CA MET A 45 9.99 8.75 0.12
C MET A 45 9.39 7.95 -1.03
N VAL A 46 9.65 6.63 -1.10
CA VAL A 46 9.11 5.76 -2.14
C VAL A 46 7.59 5.71 -2.06
N GLY A 47 7.01 5.53 -0.87
CA GLY A 47 5.56 5.51 -0.72
C GLY A 47 4.90 6.81 -1.18
N GLY A 48 5.40 7.95 -0.70
CA GLY A 48 4.83 9.26 -1.03
C GLY A 48 4.97 9.60 -2.52
N THR A 49 6.15 9.41 -3.11
CA THR A 49 6.39 9.72 -4.53
C THR A 49 5.64 8.80 -5.49
N THR A 50 5.61 7.50 -5.18
CA THR A 50 4.84 6.50 -5.93
C THR A 50 3.38 6.88 -5.99
N MET A 51 2.78 7.17 -4.83
CA MET A 51 1.36 7.47 -4.75
C MET A 51 1.02 8.82 -5.40
N LEU A 52 1.88 9.83 -5.24
CA LEU A 52 1.72 11.11 -5.91
C LEU A 52 1.64 10.92 -7.43
N ILE A 53 2.60 10.23 -8.03
CA ILE A 53 2.65 10.02 -9.48
C ILE A 53 1.49 9.13 -9.93
N TYR A 54 1.30 7.98 -9.27
CA TYR A 54 0.25 7.03 -9.64
C TYR A 54 -1.14 7.65 -9.57
N SER A 55 -1.45 8.39 -8.50
CA SER A 55 -2.76 9.05 -8.33
C SER A 55 -2.93 10.24 -9.29
N ALA A 56 -1.92 11.11 -9.41
CA ALA A 56 -2.01 12.29 -10.27
C ALA A 56 -2.13 11.92 -11.76
N MET A 57 -1.45 10.86 -12.19
CA MET A 57 -1.40 10.43 -13.59
C MET A 57 -2.35 9.25 -13.88
N ASN A 58 -3.33 8.99 -13.02
CA ASN A 58 -4.25 7.88 -13.22
C ASN A 58 -5.19 8.13 -14.42
N PRO A 59 -5.19 7.27 -15.45
CA PRO A 59 -6.00 7.45 -16.65
C PRO A 59 -7.51 7.28 -16.40
N LEU A 60 -7.91 6.62 -15.33
CA LEU A 60 -9.32 6.47 -14.92
C LEU A 60 -9.84 7.70 -14.16
N GLY A 61 -8.96 8.65 -13.82
CA GLY A 61 -9.31 9.89 -13.13
C GLY A 61 -8.16 10.40 -12.28
N SER A 62 -7.78 11.67 -12.46
CA SER A 62 -6.64 12.25 -11.74
C SER A 62 -6.99 12.58 -10.28
N GLY A 63 -6.15 12.09 -9.36
CA GLY A 63 -6.22 12.45 -7.94
C GLY A 63 -6.00 13.94 -7.67
N LEU A 64 -5.46 14.72 -8.62
CA LEU A 64 -5.30 16.17 -8.47
C LEU A 64 -6.65 16.91 -8.33
N VAL A 65 -7.74 16.31 -8.82
CA VAL A 65 -9.09 16.84 -8.68
C VAL A 65 -9.60 16.67 -7.23
N TYR A 66 -9.04 15.72 -6.48
CA TYR A 66 -9.46 15.38 -5.12
C TYR A 66 -8.31 15.60 -4.11
N PRO A 67 -8.00 16.86 -3.74
CA PRO A 67 -6.77 17.19 -3.02
C PRO A 67 -6.65 16.53 -1.63
N THR A 68 -7.74 16.41 -0.87
CA THR A 68 -7.69 15.75 0.45
C THR A 68 -7.52 14.24 0.30
N LEU A 69 -8.15 13.63 -0.72
CA LEU A 69 -7.90 12.23 -1.05
C LEU A 69 -6.44 12.01 -1.42
N LEU A 70 -5.90 12.80 -2.34
CA LEU A 70 -4.51 12.70 -2.77
C LEU A 70 -3.54 12.79 -1.59
N ALA A 71 -3.74 13.78 -0.72
CA ALA A 71 -2.93 13.93 0.50
C ALA A 71 -3.05 12.69 1.41
N GLY A 72 -4.28 12.18 1.63
CA GLY A 72 -4.52 10.97 2.40
C GLY A 72 -3.81 9.74 1.82
N GLN A 73 -3.88 9.54 0.51
CA GLN A 73 -3.22 8.44 -0.18
C GLN A 73 -1.68 8.52 -0.03
N ILE A 74 -1.10 9.71 -0.21
CA ILE A 74 0.35 9.94 -0.04
C ILE A 74 0.79 9.63 1.39
N ILE A 75 0.02 10.10 2.38
CA ILE A 75 0.30 9.83 3.80
C ILE A 75 0.21 8.33 4.09
N ALA A 76 -0.86 7.66 3.62
CA ALA A 76 -1.05 6.24 3.83
C ALA A 76 0.11 5.41 3.24
N MET A 77 0.52 5.70 2.00
CA MET A 77 1.63 4.98 1.36
C MET A 77 2.99 5.28 2.00
N ALA A 78 3.22 6.52 2.45
CA ALA A 78 4.40 6.86 3.24
C ALA A 78 4.47 6.05 4.54
N LEU A 79 3.33 5.90 5.24
CA LEU A 79 3.23 5.07 6.45
C LEU A 79 3.45 3.58 6.14
N ILE A 80 2.90 3.05 5.04
CA ILE A 80 3.15 1.66 4.62
C ILE A 80 4.64 1.41 4.40
N GLY A 81 5.34 2.35 3.73
CA GLY A 81 6.80 2.29 3.58
C GLY A 81 7.51 2.27 4.93
N MET A 82 7.09 3.12 5.87
CA MET A 82 7.64 3.15 7.22
C MET A 82 7.39 1.85 8.00
N ILE A 83 6.18 1.27 7.91
CA ILE A 83 5.82 -0.02 8.53
C ILE A 83 6.73 -1.14 8.01
N GLY A 84 7.04 -1.13 6.72
CA GLY A 84 8.02 -2.04 6.11
C GLY A 84 9.36 -2.02 6.84
N SER A 85 9.89 -0.83 7.13
CA SER A 85 11.16 -0.68 7.84
C SER A 85 11.10 -1.21 9.27
N PHE A 86 10.03 -0.93 10.02
CA PHE A 86 9.88 -1.43 11.39
C PHE A 86 9.70 -2.95 11.42
N SER A 87 9.11 -3.53 10.39
CA SER A 87 8.88 -4.98 10.28
C SER A 87 10.15 -5.78 9.98
N PHE A 88 11.28 -5.13 9.64
CA PHE A 88 12.52 -5.78 9.21
C PHE A 88 13.01 -6.86 10.17
N ARG A 89 13.15 -6.53 11.46
CA ARG A 89 13.69 -7.48 12.44
C ARG A 89 12.75 -8.67 12.68
N ILE A 90 11.44 -8.43 12.68
CA ILE A 90 10.44 -9.46 12.92
C ILE A 90 10.42 -10.43 11.74
N LEU A 91 10.31 -9.91 10.51
CA LEU A 91 10.19 -10.73 9.30
C LEU A 91 11.48 -11.48 8.97
N ARG A 92 12.66 -10.85 9.12
CA ARG A 92 13.93 -11.50 8.78
C ARG A 92 14.32 -12.62 9.75
N ASN A 93 13.88 -12.54 11.01
CA ASN A 93 14.14 -13.56 12.02
C ASN A 93 12.97 -14.54 12.22
N ALA A 94 11.86 -14.35 11.52
CA ALA A 94 10.71 -15.25 11.60
C ALA A 94 11.08 -16.63 11.04
N LYS A 95 10.66 -17.68 11.76
CA LYS A 95 10.75 -19.05 11.24
C LYS A 95 9.95 -19.17 9.94
N SER A 96 10.41 -20.01 9.02
CA SER A 96 9.81 -20.16 7.68
C SER A 96 8.30 -20.45 7.70
N TRP A 97 7.80 -21.16 8.70
CA TRP A 97 6.36 -21.47 8.84
C TRP A 97 5.52 -20.30 9.39
N LEU A 98 6.12 -19.39 10.17
CA LEU A 98 5.46 -18.18 10.69
C LEU A 98 5.51 -17.01 9.69
N LEU A 99 6.54 -16.98 8.86
CA LEU A 99 6.82 -15.85 7.96
C LEU A 99 5.64 -15.53 7.03
N ILE A 100 4.97 -16.56 6.51
CA ILE A 100 3.79 -16.41 5.63
C ILE A 100 2.65 -15.71 6.38
N GLY A 101 2.34 -16.17 7.60
CA GLY A 101 1.27 -15.61 8.41
C GLY A 101 1.56 -14.17 8.87
N VAL A 102 2.78 -13.90 9.32
CA VAL A 102 3.19 -12.55 9.74
C VAL A 102 3.19 -11.58 8.56
N ALA A 103 3.65 -12.00 7.39
CA ALA A 103 3.59 -11.19 6.17
C ALA A 103 2.13 -10.92 5.77
N GLY A 104 1.26 -11.93 5.77
CA GLY A 104 -0.16 -11.74 5.44
C GLY A 104 -0.89 -10.81 6.41
N LEU A 105 -0.57 -10.87 7.71
CA LEU A 105 -1.07 -9.90 8.70
C LEU A 105 -0.56 -8.48 8.42
N ALA A 106 0.71 -8.33 8.05
CA ALA A 106 1.23 -7.02 7.64
C ALA A 106 0.47 -6.46 6.43
N GLY A 107 0.17 -7.31 5.43
CA GLY A 107 -0.67 -6.94 4.28
C GLY A 107 -2.09 -6.53 4.68
N PHE A 108 -2.71 -7.27 5.61
CA PHE A 108 -4.01 -6.92 6.17
C PHE A 108 -4.00 -5.51 6.77
N PHE A 109 -3.05 -5.24 7.66
CA PHE A 109 -2.95 -3.94 8.35
C PHE A 109 -2.59 -2.80 7.40
N CYS A 110 -1.72 -3.04 6.42
CA CYS A 110 -1.39 -2.02 5.41
C CYS A 110 -2.60 -1.69 4.53
N GLY A 111 -3.35 -2.71 4.09
CA GLY A 111 -4.59 -2.52 3.34
C GLY A 111 -5.63 -1.75 4.16
N LEU A 112 -5.84 -2.16 5.41
CA LEU A 112 -6.79 -1.53 6.31
C LEU A 112 -6.44 -0.06 6.58
N LEU A 113 -5.17 0.22 6.81
CA LEU A 113 -4.67 1.59 7.00
C LEU A 113 -5.01 2.46 5.78
N TYR A 114 -4.72 1.96 4.57
CA TYR A 114 -4.99 2.69 3.34
C TYR A 114 -6.49 2.90 3.12
N ASP A 115 -7.29 1.86 3.28
CA ASP A 115 -8.74 1.89 3.04
C ASP A 115 -9.44 2.81 4.04
N VAL A 116 -9.08 2.76 5.32
CA VAL A 116 -9.66 3.66 6.34
C VAL A 116 -9.33 5.11 6.03
N ILE A 117 -8.07 5.42 5.70
CA ILE A 117 -7.66 6.79 5.38
C ILE A 117 -8.43 7.28 4.14
N THR A 118 -8.48 6.50 3.07
CA THR A 118 -9.12 6.90 1.81
C THR A 118 -10.64 6.98 1.91
N THR A 119 -11.27 6.12 2.70
CA THR A 119 -12.72 6.15 2.96
C THR A 119 -13.14 7.43 3.69
N VAL A 120 -12.25 8.00 4.50
CA VAL A 120 -12.49 9.29 5.18
C VAL A 120 -12.13 10.46 4.27
N THR A 121 -11.00 10.40 3.56
CA THR A 121 -10.49 11.57 2.82
C THR A 121 -11.17 11.80 1.48
N TYR A 122 -11.75 10.77 0.86
CA TYR A 122 -12.52 10.92 -0.38
C TYR A 122 -13.83 11.71 -0.17
N PRO A 123 -14.73 11.34 0.76
CA PRO A 123 -15.96 12.10 1.02
C PRO A 123 -15.68 13.56 1.41
N LEU A 124 -14.64 13.80 2.21
CA LEU A 124 -14.18 15.15 2.52
C LEU A 124 -13.79 15.94 1.27
N SER A 125 -13.17 15.29 0.29
CA SER A 125 -12.80 15.92 -0.98
C SER A 125 -14.00 16.18 -1.88
N ALA A 126 -15.02 15.33 -1.79
CA ALA A 126 -16.25 15.42 -2.57
C ALA A 126 -17.30 16.37 -1.96
N GLY A 127 -17.03 16.91 -0.77
CA GLY A 127 -17.93 17.82 -0.06
C GLY A 127 -19.09 17.12 0.66
N TYR A 128 -18.95 15.84 0.99
CA TYR A 128 -19.98 15.06 1.67
C TYR A 128 -20.10 15.47 3.14
N SER A 129 -21.32 15.35 3.67
CA SER A 129 -21.61 15.42 5.10
C SER A 129 -21.10 14.16 5.84
N TRP A 130 -21.15 14.21 7.18
CA TRP A 130 -20.75 13.07 8.02
C TRP A 130 -21.66 11.84 7.80
N GLU A 131 -22.96 12.05 7.63
CA GLU A 131 -23.92 10.96 7.39
C GLU A 131 -23.67 10.29 6.03
N GLU A 132 -23.41 11.09 4.99
CA GLU A 132 -23.05 10.58 3.65
C GLU A 132 -21.70 9.85 3.67
N THR A 133 -20.75 10.32 4.47
CA THR A 133 -19.44 9.65 4.67
C THR A 133 -19.63 8.27 5.29
N LEU A 134 -20.48 8.15 6.31
CA LEU A 134 -20.81 6.87 6.93
C LEU A 134 -21.53 5.93 5.94
N ALA A 135 -22.50 6.44 5.18
CA ALA A 135 -23.21 5.67 4.17
C ALA A 135 -22.26 5.17 3.07
N TYR A 136 -21.32 6.01 2.61
CA TYR A 136 -20.28 5.65 1.67
C TYR A 136 -19.41 4.50 2.21
N GLY A 137 -18.91 4.63 3.45
CA GLY A 137 -18.11 3.59 4.09
C GLY A 137 -18.84 2.25 4.24
N ILE A 138 -20.12 2.29 4.65
CA ILE A 138 -20.95 1.09 4.76
C ILE A 138 -21.15 0.43 3.39
N SER A 139 -21.42 1.22 2.35
CA SER A 139 -21.62 0.72 0.99
C SER A 139 -20.36 0.04 0.42
N GLY A 140 -19.17 0.50 0.83
CA GLY A 140 -17.89 0.00 0.38
C GLY A 140 -17.39 -1.24 1.11
N ILE A 141 -18.06 -1.70 2.18
CA ILE A 141 -17.47 -2.69 3.10
C ILE A 141 -17.12 -4.02 2.43
N LEU A 142 -17.93 -4.49 1.48
CA LEU A 142 -17.64 -5.72 0.75
C LEU A 142 -16.38 -5.56 -0.12
N PHE A 143 -16.24 -4.41 -0.77
CA PHE A 143 -15.06 -4.09 -1.58
C PHE A 143 -13.80 -4.00 -0.71
N THR A 144 -13.88 -3.29 0.42
CA THR A 144 -12.81 -3.23 1.42
C THR A 144 -12.42 -4.64 1.90
N LEU A 145 -13.38 -5.48 2.28
CA LEU A 145 -13.08 -6.84 2.73
C LEU A 145 -12.38 -7.69 1.66
N MET A 146 -12.82 -7.61 0.39
CA MET A 146 -12.15 -8.30 -0.71
C MET A 146 -10.72 -7.78 -0.92
N HIS A 147 -10.53 -6.46 -0.86
CA HIS A 147 -9.21 -5.85 -0.94
C HIS A 147 -8.30 -6.31 0.21
N LEU A 148 -8.78 -6.33 1.45
CA LEU A 148 -7.99 -6.79 2.61
C LEU A 148 -7.54 -8.25 2.47
N VAL A 149 -8.45 -9.15 2.06
CA VAL A 149 -8.11 -10.57 1.85
C VAL A 149 -7.09 -10.71 0.74
N SER A 150 -7.29 -10.02 -0.38
CA SER A 150 -6.36 -10.04 -1.51
C SER A 150 -4.98 -9.51 -1.11
N ASN A 151 -4.91 -8.38 -0.41
CA ASN A 151 -3.65 -7.78 0.00
C ASN A 151 -2.91 -8.66 1.03
N SER A 152 -3.63 -9.31 1.94
CA SER A 152 -3.06 -10.33 2.83
C SER A 152 -2.43 -11.48 2.06
N ILE A 153 -3.11 -12.01 1.03
CA ILE A 153 -2.57 -13.10 0.20
C ILE A 153 -1.33 -12.63 -0.57
N ILE A 154 -1.37 -11.44 -1.18
CA ILE A 154 -0.24 -10.86 -1.91
C ILE A 154 0.98 -10.75 -0.99
N PHE A 155 0.84 -10.19 0.20
CA PHE A 155 1.96 -10.08 1.14
C PHE A 155 2.46 -11.44 1.60
N ALA A 156 1.55 -12.37 1.93
CA ALA A 156 1.88 -13.72 2.37
C ALA A 156 2.69 -14.52 1.32
N LEU A 157 2.55 -14.19 0.03
CA LEU A 157 3.31 -14.83 -1.05
C LEU A 157 4.59 -14.06 -1.41
N VAL A 158 4.47 -12.75 -1.59
CA VAL A 158 5.54 -11.90 -2.14
C VAL A 158 6.65 -11.65 -1.12
N VAL A 159 6.30 -11.30 0.13
CA VAL A 159 7.31 -10.93 1.15
C VAL A 159 8.22 -12.12 1.50
N PRO A 160 7.70 -13.34 1.77
CA PRO A 160 8.57 -14.49 2.03
C PRO A 160 9.43 -14.85 0.81
N GLY A 161 8.86 -14.78 -0.39
CA GLY A 161 9.59 -15.04 -1.64
C GLY A 161 10.73 -14.05 -1.87
N TYR A 162 10.51 -12.77 -1.56
CA TYR A 162 11.53 -11.73 -1.61
C TYR A 162 12.65 -11.98 -0.59
N LEU A 163 12.30 -12.21 0.68
CA LEU A 163 13.29 -12.41 1.74
C LEU A 163 14.20 -13.60 1.47
N ARG A 164 13.67 -14.73 1.02
CA ARG A 164 14.46 -15.93 0.67
C ARG A 164 15.52 -15.68 -0.40
N ARG A 165 15.25 -14.79 -1.36
CA ARG A 165 16.19 -14.44 -2.44
C ARG A 165 17.25 -13.42 -2.02
N THR A 166 16.98 -12.64 -0.98
CA THR A 166 17.90 -11.62 -0.46
C THR A 166 18.73 -12.08 0.74
N SER A 167 18.39 -13.22 1.35
CA SER A 167 19.16 -13.84 2.44
C SER A 167 20.29 -14.77 1.97
N THR A 168 20.38 -15.05 0.68
CA THR A 168 21.43 -15.90 0.06
C THR A 168 22.70 -15.13 -0.33
N THR A 169 22.87 -13.92 0.20
CA THR A 169 24.09 -13.09 0.13
C THR A 169 24.48 -12.70 1.55
#